data_AF-A0A9E7MXX5-F1
#
_entry.id   AF-A0A9E7MXX5-F1
#
_cell.length_a   1.000
_cell.length_b   1.000
_cell.length_c   1.000
_cell.angle_alpha   90.00
_cell.angle_beta   90.00
_cell.angle_gamma   90.00
#
_symmetry.space_group_name_H-M   'P 1'
#
loop_
_entity.id
_entity.type
_entity.pdbx_description
1 polymer ?
#
loop_
_entity_poly.entity_id
_entity_poly.type
_entity_poly.pdbx_seq_one_letter_code
_entity_poly.pdbx_strand_id
1 'polypeptide(L)'
;MTRVHLWYTLPTKDYLKDAVLSSLSDTMETYTESVEEGDEEDFNELLKGIISRAFEYNMIRYGLKIGDIELIAPAIGNLIDFLEDVALSILYARKGREGILDLSNLPLEVNPLRGMNLERSLFYTESLKLLFGTFDPIRTLFFHKGGDILEITSLDRRLKINIDAGEYADVLEKDILRAVRDVERILEMFSPLKLLRPRIQWIKAIIKYSHMG
;
A
#
# COMPACT_ATOMS: atom_id res chain seq x y z
N MET A 1 -22.12 -15.33 -4.05
CA MET A 1 -20.80 -15.08 -4.67
C MET A 1 -20.36 -13.71 -4.22
N THR A 2 -19.43 -13.68 -3.27
CA THR A 2 -18.98 -12.45 -2.61
C THR A 2 -17.96 -11.80 -3.53
N ARG A 3 -18.41 -10.83 -4.35
CA ARG A 3 -17.52 -10.15 -5.30
C ARG A 3 -16.61 -9.20 -4.51
N VAL A 4 -15.38 -9.64 -4.26
CA VAL A 4 -14.31 -8.75 -3.78
C VAL A 4 -14.00 -7.75 -4.89
N HIS A 5 -13.77 -6.48 -4.55
CA HIS A 5 -13.39 -5.48 -5.54
C HIS A 5 -12.55 -4.37 -4.90
N LEU A 6 -11.43 -4.03 -5.53
CA LEU A 6 -10.61 -2.87 -5.19
C LEU A 6 -11.07 -1.64 -5.96
N TRP A 7 -11.47 -0.57 -5.28
CA TRP A 7 -11.85 0.69 -5.93
C TRP A 7 -10.93 1.82 -5.48
N TYR A 8 -10.73 2.79 -6.37
CA TYR A 8 -9.92 3.97 -6.11
C TYR A 8 -10.32 5.12 -7.04
N THR A 9 -10.03 6.35 -6.63
CA THR A 9 -10.02 7.53 -7.51
C THR A 9 -8.58 7.91 -7.84
N LEU A 10 -8.39 8.59 -8.96
CA LEU A 10 -7.09 9.07 -9.39
C LEU A 10 -7.02 10.60 -9.27
N PRO A 11 -5.84 11.14 -8.94
CA PRO A 11 -5.64 12.58 -8.92
C PRO A 11 -5.79 13.18 -10.33
N THR A 12 -6.34 14.40 -10.40
CA THR A 12 -6.41 15.15 -11.66
C THR A 12 -5.05 15.73 -12.03
N LYS A 13 -4.85 16.06 -13.31
CA LYS A 13 -3.60 16.66 -13.79
C LYS A 13 -3.27 17.99 -13.09
N ASP A 14 -4.28 18.84 -12.89
CA ASP A 14 -4.10 20.15 -12.25
C ASP A 14 -3.70 19.97 -10.78
N TYR A 15 -4.37 19.07 -10.07
CA TYR A 15 -3.98 18.71 -8.71
C TYR A 15 -2.56 18.16 -8.64
N LEU A 16 -2.17 17.25 -9.54
CA LEU A 16 -0.80 16.70 -9.57
C LEU A 16 0.24 17.79 -9.79
N LYS A 17 -0.06 18.79 -10.63
CA LYS A 17 0.83 19.92 -10.87
C LYS A 17 1.01 20.74 -9.60
N ASP A 18 -0.08 21.09 -8.93
CA ASP A 18 -0.05 21.88 -7.70
C ASP A 18 0.65 21.12 -6.57
N ALA A 19 0.36 19.82 -6.44
CA ALA A 19 1.03 18.94 -5.49
C ALA A 19 2.54 18.89 -5.74
N VAL A 20 3.00 18.64 -6.97
CA VAL A 20 4.43 18.60 -7.29
C VAL A 20 5.13 19.93 -7.03
N LEU A 21 4.49 21.06 -7.37
CA LEU A 21 5.06 22.39 -7.11
C LEU A 21 5.17 22.67 -5.61
N SER A 22 4.11 22.39 -4.85
CA SER A 22 4.14 22.47 -3.39
C SER A 22 5.22 21.57 -2.82
N SER A 23 5.34 20.33 -3.32
CA SER A 23 6.33 19.38 -2.83
C SER A 23 7.77 19.86 -3.04
N LEU A 24 8.05 20.45 -4.20
CA LEU A 24 9.37 21.00 -4.49
C LEU A 24 9.68 22.21 -3.61
N SER A 25 8.71 23.07 -3.33
CA SER A 25 8.86 24.21 -2.43
C SER A 25 9.18 23.76 -1.01
N ASP A 26 8.35 22.89 -0.45
CA ASP A 26 8.53 22.32 0.90
C ASP A 26 9.90 21.63 1.02
N THR A 27 10.29 20.84 0.01
CA THR A 27 11.58 20.12 0.03
C THR A 27 12.77 21.08 0.02
N MET A 28 12.69 22.15 -0.79
CA MET A 28 13.73 23.17 -0.83
C MET A 28 13.85 23.91 0.50
N GLU A 29 12.73 24.25 1.13
CA GLU A 29 12.70 24.92 2.44
C GLU A 29 13.34 24.03 3.51
N THR A 30 12.87 22.79 3.67
CA THR A 30 13.41 21.85 4.66
C THR A 30 14.89 21.52 4.43
N TYR A 31 15.30 21.31 3.18
CA TYR A 31 16.71 21.08 2.89
C TYR A 31 17.58 22.30 3.23
N THR A 32 17.14 23.51 2.91
CA THR A 32 17.87 24.74 3.25
C THR A 32 18.04 24.90 4.75
N GLU A 33 16.97 24.68 5.53
CA GLU A 33 17.01 24.69 7.00
C GLU A 33 18.01 23.65 7.53
N SER A 34 17.98 22.42 7.02
CA SER A 34 18.88 21.35 7.45
C SER A 34 20.37 21.68 7.22
N VAL A 35 20.69 22.36 6.11
CA VAL A 35 22.04 22.82 5.80
C VAL A 35 22.49 23.94 6.75
N GLU A 36 21.58 24.87 7.09
CA GLU A 36 21.87 25.93 8.06
C GLU A 36 22.09 25.39 9.48
N GLU A 37 21.39 24.32 9.84
CA GLU A 37 21.50 23.64 11.15
C GLU A 37 22.70 22.67 11.22
N GLY A 38 23.35 22.36 10.09
CA GLY A 38 24.49 21.45 10.02
C GLY A 38 24.12 19.97 10.13
N ASP A 39 22.84 19.63 9.93
CA ASP A 39 22.30 18.26 9.89
C ASP A 39 21.67 18.00 8.52
N GLU A 40 22.48 18.04 7.46
CA GLU A 40 22.02 17.99 6.07
C GLU A 40 21.18 16.73 5.79
N GLU A 41 19.90 16.94 5.48
CA GLU A 41 18.99 15.88 5.10
C GLU A 41 19.20 15.45 3.63
N ASP A 42 18.92 14.18 3.31
CA ASP A 42 18.94 13.71 1.91
C ASP A 42 17.76 14.32 1.14
N PHE A 43 18.08 15.28 0.27
CA PHE A 43 17.11 15.96 -0.59
C PHE A 43 16.20 14.99 -1.38
N ASN A 44 16.73 13.84 -1.83
CA ASN A 44 15.92 12.87 -2.58
C ASN A 44 14.93 12.14 -1.68
N GLU A 45 15.30 11.86 -0.43
CA GLU A 45 14.39 11.25 0.54
C GLU A 45 13.30 12.23 0.98
N LEU A 46 13.66 13.50 1.22
CA LEU A 46 12.70 14.58 1.43
C LEU A 46 11.72 14.70 0.27
N LEU A 47 12.24 14.75 -0.96
CA LEU A 47 11.44 14.89 -2.16
C LEU A 47 10.50 13.69 -2.36
N LYS A 48 10.94 12.46 -2.06
CA LYS A 48 10.09 11.26 -2.10
C LYS A 48 8.97 11.32 -1.09
N GLY A 49 9.27 11.69 0.16
CA GLY A 49 8.29 11.82 1.23
C GLY A 49 7.20 12.83 0.86
N ILE A 50 7.62 13.98 0.34
CA ILE A 50 6.68 15.06 0.04
C ILE A 50 5.93 14.82 -1.27
N ILE A 51 6.54 14.25 -2.32
CA ILE A 51 5.85 13.87 -3.56
C ILE A 51 4.84 12.73 -3.32
N SER A 52 5.10 11.85 -2.34
CA SER A 52 4.13 10.82 -1.95
C SER A 52 2.79 11.45 -1.53
N ARG A 53 2.77 12.70 -1.04
CA ARG A 53 1.54 13.43 -0.71
C ARG A 53 0.61 13.66 -1.90
N ALA A 54 1.11 13.60 -3.14
CA ALA A 54 0.28 13.65 -4.35
C ALA A 54 -0.71 12.47 -4.44
N PHE A 55 -0.54 11.45 -3.60
CA PHE A 55 -1.40 10.28 -3.52
C PHE A 55 -2.18 10.18 -2.19
N GLU A 56 -2.17 11.23 -1.36
CA GLU A 56 -2.82 11.27 -0.04
C GLU A 56 -4.31 11.61 -0.08
N TYR A 57 -4.96 11.33 1.05
CA TYR A 57 -6.40 11.17 1.20
C TYR A 57 -7.32 12.36 0.87
N ASN A 58 -6.91 13.63 0.86
CA ASN A 58 -7.90 14.71 0.69
C ASN A 58 -8.51 14.82 -0.73
N MET A 59 -7.92 14.13 -1.72
CA MET A 59 -8.35 14.14 -3.12
C MET A 59 -8.47 12.73 -3.73
N ILE A 60 -7.94 11.72 -3.04
CA ILE A 60 -7.92 10.33 -3.52
C ILE A 60 -8.59 9.44 -2.49
N ARG A 61 -9.63 8.73 -2.92
CA ARG A 61 -10.35 7.77 -2.10
C ARG A 61 -10.08 6.37 -2.64
N TYR A 62 -9.97 5.42 -1.74
CA TYR A 62 -9.68 4.05 -2.10
C TYR A 62 -10.17 3.10 -1.01
N GLY A 63 -10.52 1.89 -1.43
CA GLY A 63 -11.11 0.91 -0.54
C GLY A 63 -11.28 -0.46 -1.19
N LEU A 64 -11.65 -1.40 -0.34
CA LEU A 64 -11.91 -2.79 -0.67
C LEU A 64 -13.37 -3.09 -0.35
N LYS A 65 -14.13 -3.50 -1.35
CA LYS A 65 -15.50 -3.98 -1.16
C LYS A 65 -15.49 -5.50 -1.09
N ILE A 66 -16.07 -6.07 -0.04
CA ILE A 66 -16.22 -7.51 0.15
C ILE A 66 -17.71 -7.81 0.38
N GLY A 67 -18.40 -8.23 -0.68
CA GLY A 67 -19.86 -8.36 -0.64
C GLY A 67 -20.52 -7.00 -0.44
N ASP A 68 -21.31 -6.86 0.62
CA ASP A 68 -21.97 -5.60 0.98
C ASP A 68 -21.15 -4.74 1.94
N ILE A 69 -19.98 -5.23 2.38
CA ILE A 69 -19.11 -4.52 3.31
C ILE A 69 -18.08 -3.72 2.53
N GLU A 70 -17.93 -2.45 2.89
CA GLU A 70 -16.95 -1.57 2.29
C GLU A 70 -15.90 -1.19 3.35
N LEU A 71 -14.65 -1.58 3.07
CA LEU A 71 -13.47 -1.28 3.86
C LEU A 71 -12.77 -0.10 3.19
N ILE A 72 -12.79 1.06 3.85
CA ILE A 72 -12.31 2.32 3.26
C ILE A 72 -11.02 2.69 3.95
N ALA A 73 -9.95 2.90 3.19
CA ALA A 73 -8.71 3.29 3.82
C ALA A 73 -8.85 4.64 4.57
N PRO A 74 -8.21 4.78 5.73
CA PRO A 74 -8.42 5.93 6.60
C PRO A 74 -7.87 7.21 5.97
N ALA A 75 -8.31 8.34 6.54
CA ALA A 75 -8.12 9.70 6.05
C ALA A 75 -6.66 10.23 5.98
N ILE A 76 -5.69 9.36 6.18
CA ILE A 76 -4.31 9.68 6.58
C ILE A 76 -3.28 8.84 5.81
N GLY A 77 -3.72 8.02 4.85
CA GLY A 77 -2.83 7.19 4.04
C GLY A 77 -2.57 7.76 2.64
N ASN A 78 -1.75 7.02 1.90
CA ASN A 78 -1.47 7.21 0.49
C ASN A 78 -1.98 6.01 -0.32
N LEU A 79 -2.50 6.23 -1.54
CA LEU A 79 -2.94 5.18 -2.47
C LEU A 79 -1.87 4.09 -2.67
N ILE A 80 -0.60 4.45 -2.81
CA ILE A 80 0.52 3.51 -3.00
C ILE A 80 0.70 2.60 -1.78
N ASP A 81 0.63 3.15 -0.56
CA ASP A 81 0.68 2.35 0.67
C ASP A 81 -0.47 1.35 0.72
N PHE A 82 -1.66 1.78 0.32
CA PHE A 82 -2.82 0.91 0.25
C PHE A 82 -2.68 -0.20 -0.80
N LEU A 83 -2.14 0.11 -1.98
CA LEU A 83 -1.84 -0.92 -2.98
C LEU A 83 -0.80 -1.93 -2.45
N GLU A 84 0.18 -1.46 -1.67
CA GLU A 84 1.14 -2.33 -0.99
C GLU A 84 0.46 -3.26 0.04
N ASP A 85 -0.41 -2.72 0.89
CA ASP A 85 -1.21 -3.51 1.84
C ASP A 85 -2.09 -4.56 1.12
N VAL A 86 -2.72 -4.19 0.00
CA VAL A 86 -3.50 -5.12 -0.82
C VAL A 86 -2.60 -6.21 -1.42
N ALA A 87 -1.42 -5.87 -1.93
CA ALA A 87 -0.47 -6.85 -2.47
C ALA A 87 -0.01 -7.85 -1.40
N LEU A 88 0.32 -7.37 -0.20
CA LEU A 88 0.66 -8.22 0.94
C LEU A 88 -0.51 -9.12 1.36
N SER A 89 -1.74 -8.61 1.31
CA SER A 89 -2.93 -9.42 1.60
C SER A 89 -3.12 -10.57 0.61
N ILE A 90 -2.87 -10.34 -0.69
CA ILE A 90 -2.94 -11.38 -1.75
C ILE A 90 -1.88 -12.44 -1.49
N LEU A 91 -0.64 -12.01 -1.22
CA LEU A 91 0.44 -12.94 -0.93
C LEU A 91 0.14 -13.80 0.30
N TYR A 92 -0.37 -13.20 1.37
CA TYR A 92 -0.74 -13.93 2.58
C TYR A 92 -1.92 -14.88 2.34
N ALA A 93 -2.92 -14.48 1.56
CA ALA A 93 -4.01 -15.38 1.17
C ALA A 93 -3.48 -16.61 0.41
N ARG A 94 -2.53 -16.43 -0.52
CA ARG A 94 -1.93 -17.53 -1.28
C ARG A 94 -0.98 -18.39 -0.42
N LYS A 95 -0.01 -17.78 0.25
CA LYS A 95 1.14 -18.46 0.85
C LYS A 95 1.19 -18.46 2.38
N GLY A 96 0.26 -17.78 3.03
CA GLY A 96 0.26 -17.63 4.49
C GLY A 96 1.46 -16.83 5.00
N ARG A 97 1.76 -17.03 6.29
CA ARG A 97 2.83 -16.32 7.00
C ARG A 97 4.21 -16.56 6.38
N GLU A 98 4.54 -17.81 6.09
CA GLU A 98 5.85 -18.18 5.52
C GLU A 98 6.14 -17.44 4.21
N GLY A 99 5.13 -17.30 3.33
CA GLY A 99 5.33 -16.53 2.10
C GLY A 99 5.64 -15.04 2.32
N ILE A 100 5.12 -14.43 3.39
CA ILE A 100 5.47 -13.04 3.75
C ILE A 100 6.88 -12.98 4.35
N LEU A 101 7.26 -13.98 5.15
CA LEU A 101 8.61 -14.05 5.71
C LEU A 101 9.64 -14.27 4.59
N ASP A 102 9.34 -15.09 3.60
CA ASP A 102 10.21 -15.34 2.46
C ASP A 102 10.45 -14.09 1.59
N LEU A 103 9.50 -13.14 1.54
CA LEU A 103 9.74 -11.85 0.89
C LEU A 103 10.93 -11.10 1.49
N SER A 104 11.18 -11.24 2.80
CA SER A 104 12.31 -10.59 3.47
C SER A 104 13.67 -11.05 2.94
N ASN A 105 13.71 -12.22 2.29
CA ASN A 105 14.91 -12.80 1.70
C ASN A 105 15.16 -12.32 0.26
N LEU A 106 14.23 -11.57 -0.34
CA LEU A 106 14.44 -10.99 -1.67
C LEU A 106 15.59 -9.97 -1.65
N PRO A 107 16.36 -9.83 -2.75
CA PRO A 107 17.44 -8.85 -2.84
C PRO A 107 16.95 -7.42 -2.55
N LEU A 108 17.84 -6.55 -2.03
CA LEU A 108 17.49 -5.17 -1.63
C LEU A 108 17.02 -4.35 -2.83
N GLU A 109 17.53 -4.70 -4.01
CA GLU A 109 17.20 -4.12 -5.31
C GLU A 109 15.74 -4.38 -5.70
N VAL A 110 15.09 -5.35 -5.06
CA VAL A 110 13.70 -5.75 -5.27
C VAL A 110 12.84 -5.41 -4.05
N ASN A 111 13.36 -5.64 -2.84
CA ASN A 111 12.67 -5.44 -1.58
C ASN A 111 13.25 -4.23 -0.81
N PRO A 112 12.63 -3.05 -0.88
CA PRO A 112 13.06 -1.87 -0.13
C PRO A 112 12.88 -2.04 1.39
N LEU A 113 12.15 -3.07 1.84
CA LEU A 113 11.94 -3.41 3.24
C LEU A 113 12.95 -4.45 3.76
N ARG A 114 13.94 -4.86 2.96
CA ARG A 114 14.95 -5.84 3.41
C ARG A 114 15.74 -5.26 4.59
N GLY A 115 15.76 -5.99 5.70
CA GLY A 115 16.34 -5.56 6.97
C GLY A 115 15.32 -4.97 7.96
N MET A 116 14.10 -4.65 7.52
CA MET A 116 12.99 -4.41 8.46
C MET A 116 12.56 -5.74 9.08
N ASN A 117 12.22 -5.69 10.37
CA ASN A 117 11.60 -6.83 11.03
C ASN A 117 10.13 -6.92 10.60
N LEU A 118 9.88 -7.47 9.40
CA LEU A 118 8.54 -7.63 8.82
C LEU A 118 7.61 -8.37 9.77
N GLU A 119 8.15 -9.32 10.54
CA GLU A 119 7.39 -10.07 11.52
C GLU A 119 6.80 -9.16 12.61
N ARG A 120 7.62 -8.32 13.23
CA ARG A 120 7.17 -7.36 14.25
C ARG A 120 6.27 -6.25 13.67
N SER A 121 6.52 -5.85 12.42
CA SER A 121 5.81 -4.73 11.79
C SER A 121 4.46 -5.14 11.22
N LEU A 122 4.38 -6.32 10.60
CA LEU A 122 3.22 -6.78 9.85
C LEU A 122 2.43 -7.88 10.57
N PHE A 123 2.96 -8.55 11.59
CA PHE A 123 2.21 -9.59 12.29
C PHE A 123 1.88 -9.20 13.73
N TYR A 124 0.66 -9.54 14.14
CA TYR A 124 0.26 -9.61 15.53
C TYR A 124 -0.17 -11.04 15.82
N THR A 125 0.62 -11.77 16.59
CA THR A 125 0.52 -13.24 16.74
C THR A 125 0.67 -13.94 15.38
N GLU A 126 -0.34 -14.65 14.89
CA GLU A 126 -0.31 -15.35 13.61
C GLU A 126 -1.07 -14.62 12.49
N SER A 127 -1.70 -13.49 12.83
CA SER A 127 -2.51 -12.72 11.89
C SER A 127 -1.68 -11.63 11.22
N LEU A 128 -1.82 -11.51 9.90
CA LEU A 128 -1.29 -10.39 9.15
C LEU A 128 -2.11 -9.14 9.51
N LYS A 129 -1.43 -8.14 10.04
CA LYS A 129 -1.96 -6.83 10.41
C LYS A 129 -1.80 -5.89 9.22
N LEU A 130 -2.90 -5.40 8.69
CA LEU A 130 -2.92 -4.42 7.60
C LEU A 130 -3.69 -3.16 8.02
N LEU A 131 -3.33 -2.03 7.41
CA LEU A 131 -3.88 -0.73 7.74
C LEU A 131 -5.05 -0.40 6.81
N PHE A 132 -6.13 -1.15 6.94
CA PHE A 132 -7.42 -0.83 6.34
C PHE A 132 -8.36 -0.19 7.36
N GLY A 133 -9.17 0.76 6.92
CA GLY A 133 -10.11 1.49 7.77
C GLY A 133 -11.58 1.25 7.47
N THR A 134 -12.45 1.85 8.28
CA THR A 134 -13.80 2.28 7.89
C THR A 134 -13.92 3.79 8.22
N PHE A 135 -15.02 4.48 7.88
CA PHE A 135 -15.23 5.87 8.34
C PHE A 135 -15.36 6.00 9.88
N ASP A 136 -15.45 4.87 10.60
CA ASP A 136 -15.38 4.75 12.06
C ASP A 136 -13.95 4.33 12.49
N PRO A 137 -13.45 4.58 13.71
CA PRO A 137 -12.02 4.62 14.08
C PRO A 137 -11.28 3.27 14.05
N ILE A 138 -11.88 2.24 13.45
CA ILE A 138 -11.23 0.98 13.11
C ILE A 138 -10.19 1.29 12.03
N ARG A 139 -8.91 1.29 12.39
CA ARG A 139 -7.78 1.56 11.48
C ARG A 139 -6.96 0.31 11.14
N THR A 140 -7.33 -0.83 11.70
CA THR A 140 -6.50 -2.03 11.67
C THR A 140 -7.37 -3.25 11.51
N LEU A 141 -7.06 -4.01 10.46
CA LEU A 141 -7.65 -5.31 10.20
C LEU A 141 -6.59 -6.40 10.40
N PHE A 142 -7.05 -7.55 10.88
CA PHE A 142 -6.25 -8.75 11.08
C PHE A 142 -6.76 -9.84 10.14
N PHE A 143 -5.84 -10.35 9.34
CA PHE A 143 -6.05 -11.41 8.37
C PHE A 143 -5.49 -12.70 8.96
N HIS A 144 -6.36 -13.67 9.21
CA HIS A 144 -5.99 -14.99 9.69
C HIS A 144 -6.34 -16.03 8.62
N LYS A 145 -5.36 -16.83 8.21
CA LYS A 145 -5.56 -17.89 7.22
C LYS A 145 -5.70 -19.25 7.91
N GLY A 146 -6.90 -19.83 7.84
CA GLY A 146 -7.21 -21.18 8.32
C GLY A 146 -7.52 -22.11 7.15
N GLY A 147 -6.50 -22.76 6.59
CA GLY A 147 -6.64 -23.54 5.36
C GLY A 147 -6.98 -22.65 4.16
N ASP A 148 -8.08 -22.96 3.47
CA ASP A 148 -8.56 -22.18 2.31
C ASP A 148 -9.43 -20.99 2.72
N ILE A 149 -9.68 -20.79 4.02
CA ILE A 149 -10.48 -19.67 4.51
C ILE A 149 -9.56 -18.54 4.99
N LEU A 150 -9.83 -17.34 4.50
CA LEU A 150 -9.30 -16.09 5.00
C LEU A 150 -10.34 -15.41 5.90
N GLU A 151 -10.02 -15.33 7.19
CA GLU A 151 -10.79 -14.59 8.18
C GLU A 151 -10.21 -13.17 8.32
N ILE A 152 -11.05 -12.16 8.13
CA ILE A 152 -10.70 -10.74 8.24
C ILE A 152 -11.47 -10.17 9.43
N THR A 153 -10.75 -9.65 10.42
CA THR A 153 -11.34 -9.12 11.66
C THR A 153 -10.87 -7.70 11.94
N SER A 154 -11.76 -6.86 12.49
CA SER A 154 -11.36 -5.55 13.01
C SER A 154 -10.74 -5.63 14.40
N LEU A 155 -9.90 -4.66 14.75
CA LEU A 155 -9.29 -4.54 16.09
C LEU A 155 -10.31 -4.56 17.24
N ASP A 156 -11.46 -3.92 17.06
CA ASP A 156 -12.55 -3.88 18.04
C ASP A 156 -13.48 -5.10 17.99
N ARG A 157 -13.19 -6.06 17.09
CA ARG A 157 -13.94 -7.30 16.84
C ARG A 157 -15.40 -7.12 16.42
N ARG A 158 -15.80 -5.93 15.96
CA ARG A 158 -17.15 -5.68 15.44
C ARG A 158 -17.34 -6.17 14.00
N LEU A 159 -16.25 -6.25 13.24
CA LEU A 159 -16.23 -6.78 11.90
C LEU A 159 -15.57 -8.16 11.90
N LYS A 160 -16.25 -9.13 11.27
CA LYS A 160 -15.69 -10.44 10.94
C LYS A 160 -16.21 -10.88 9.57
N ILE A 161 -15.30 -11.10 8.65
CA ILE A 161 -15.59 -11.55 7.28
C ILE A 161 -14.82 -12.84 7.05
N ASN A 162 -15.49 -13.86 6.53
CA ASN A 162 -14.85 -15.09 6.08
C ASN A 162 -15.01 -15.19 4.56
N ILE A 163 -13.91 -15.45 3.86
CA ILE A 163 -13.89 -15.61 2.42
C ILE A 163 -12.91 -16.69 2.01
N ASP A 164 -13.17 -17.34 0.87
CA ASP A 164 -12.19 -18.22 0.25
C ASP A 164 -10.93 -17.43 -0.12
N ALA A 165 -9.77 -17.90 0.34
CA ALA A 165 -8.48 -17.24 0.17
C ALA A 165 -8.05 -17.22 -1.30
N GLY A 166 -8.39 -18.26 -2.07
CA GLY A 166 -8.11 -18.34 -3.50
C GLY A 166 -8.95 -17.35 -4.30
N GLU A 167 -10.27 -17.35 -4.08
CA GLU A 167 -11.20 -16.39 -4.69
C GLU A 167 -10.80 -14.95 -4.37
N TYR A 168 -10.47 -14.67 -3.11
CA TYR A 168 -9.98 -13.36 -2.68
C TYR A 168 -8.74 -12.92 -3.47
N ALA A 169 -7.73 -13.80 -3.56
CA ALA A 169 -6.47 -13.50 -4.23
C ALA A 169 -6.65 -13.32 -5.74
N ASP A 170 -7.37 -14.22 -6.41
CA ASP A 170 -7.53 -14.21 -7.86
C ASP A 170 -8.32 -13.00 -8.37
N VAL A 171 -9.32 -12.55 -7.59
CA VAL A 171 -10.11 -11.38 -7.95
C VAL A 171 -9.30 -10.10 -7.73
N LEU A 172 -8.68 -9.95 -6.55
CA LEU A 172 -7.94 -8.72 -6.23
C LEU A 172 -6.70 -8.52 -7.07
N GLU A 173 -6.06 -9.60 -7.49
CA GLU A 173 -4.90 -9.53 -8.38
C GLU A 173 -5.20 -8.75 -9.67
N LYS A 174 -6.36 -8.99 -10.27
CA LYS A 174 -6.75 -8.30 -11.52
C LYS A 174 -6.94 -6.81 -11.28
N ASP A 175 -7.55 -6.46 -10.15
CA ASP A 175 -7.82 -5.06 -9.82
C ASP A 175 -6.53 -4.31 -9.43
N ILE A 176 -5.66 -4.91 -8.61
CA ILE A 176 -4.39 -4.28 -8.24
C ILE A 176 -3.47 -4.10 -9.45
N LEU A 177 -3.42 -5.05 -10.39
CA LEU A 177 -2.66 -4.90 -11.63
C LEU A 177 -3.23 -3.79 -12.53
N ARG A 178 -4.53 -3.51 -12.46
CA ARG A 178 -5.12 -2.33 -13.12
C ARG A 178 -4.71 -1.05 -12.41
N ALA A 179 -4.85 -0.99 -11.08
CA ALA A 179 -4.47 0.17 -10.27
C ALA A 179 -3.00 0.55 -10.46
N VAL A 180 -2.10 -0.43 -10.42
CA VAL A 180 -0.66 -0.25 -10.67
C VAL A 180 -0.40 0.37 -12.03
N ARG A 181 -1.06 -0.11 -13.10
CA ARG A 181 -0.90 0.45 -14.46
C ARG A 181 -1.38 1.90 -14.55
N ASP A 182 -2.48 2.22 -13.87
CA ASP A 182 -3.01 3.58 -13.86
C ASP A 182 -2.08 4.53 -13.08
N VAL A 183 -1.51 4.08 -11.96
CA VAL A 183 -0.48 4.84 -11.23
C VAL A 183 0.78 4.99 -12.08
N GLU A 184 1.27 3.95 -12.77
CA GLU A 184 2.43 4.04 -13.66
C GLU A 184 2.25 5.13 -14.73
N ARG A 185 1.06 5.21 -15.34
CA ARG A 185 0.73 6.28 -16.30
C ARG A 185 0.81 7.67 -15.67
N ILE A 186 0.34 7.83 -14.43
CA ILE A 186 0.44 9.10 -13.71
C ILE A 186 1.90 9.46 -13.44
N LEU A 187 2.73 8.50 -13.02
CA LEU A 187 4.16 8.73 -12.78
C LEU A 187 4.92 9.16 -14.05
N GLU A 188 4.39 8.85 -15.24
CA GLU A 188 4.95 9.28 -16.51
C GLU A 188 4.57 10.72 -16.89
N MET A 189 3.47 11.24 -16.35
CA MET A 189 2.98 12.59 -16.67
C MET A 189 3.88 13.71 -16.11
N PHE A 190 4.60 13.44 -15.01
CA PHE A 190 5.46 14.42 -14.35
C PHE A 190 6.78 13.77 -13.91
N SER A 191 7.92 14.31 -14.38
CA SER A 191 9.25 13.74 -14.10
C SER A 191 9.56 13.53 -12.61
N PRO A 192 9.21 14.44 -11.67
CA PRO A 192 9.47 14.23 -10.24
C PRO A 192 8.76 13.01 -9.65
N LEU A 193 7.57 12.65 -10.18
CA LEU A 193 6.83 11.47 -9.72
C LEU A 193 7.56 10.15 -10.02
N LYS A 194 8.54 10.15 -10.94
CA LYS A 194 9.34 8.94 -11.24
C LYS A 194 10.11 8.44 -10.03
N LEU A 195 10.33 9.26 -9.00
CA LEU A 195 10.93 8.85 -7.73
C LEU A 195 10.11 7.79 -7.00
N LEU A 196 8.81 7.66 -7.29
CA LEU A 196 7.93 6.64 -6.72
C LEU A 196 7.96 5.31 -7.49
N ARG A 197 8.63 5.23 -8.66
CA ARG A 197 8.71 4.00 -9.47
C ARG A 197 9.21 2.78 -8.70
N PRO A 198 10.25 2.87 -7.83
CA PRO A 198 10.71 1.72 -7.06
C PRO A 198 9.60 1.10 -6.20
N ARG A 199 8.75 1.92 -5.56
CA ARG A 199 7.60 1.44 -4.77
C ARG A 199 6.59 0.69 -5.63
N ILE A 200 6.33 1.17 -6.84
CA ILE A 200 5.44 0.48 -7.79
C ILE A 200 6.06 -0.84 -8.29
N GLN A 201 7.36 -0.87 -8.56
CA GLN A 201 8.03 -2.13 -8.92
C GLN A 201 8.03 -3.14 -7.76
N TRP A 202 8.14 -2.66 -6.52
CA TRP A 202 8.00 -3.49 -5.33
C TRP A 202 6.62 -4.15 -5.24
N ILE A 203 5.53 -3.39 -5.42
CA ILE A 203 4.16 -3.95 -5.46
C ILE A 203 4.03 -5.05 -6.53
N LYS A 204 4.59 -4.81 -7.72
CA LYS A 204 4.60 -5.81 -8.82
C LYS A 204 5.42 -7.05 -8.46
N ALA A 205 6.53 -6.88 -7.74
CA ALA A 205 7.35 -7.99 -7.27
C ALA A 205 6.61 -8.85 -6.25
N ILE A 206 5.88 -8.26 -5.29
CA ILE A 206 5.02 -8.99 -4.35
C ILE A 206 3.98 -9.83 -5.11
N ILE A 207 3.25 -9.21 -6.04
CA ILE A 207 2.22 -9.90 -6.84
C ILE A 207 2.84 -11.05 -7.62
N LYS A 208 3.96 -10.83 -8.31
CA LYS A 208 4.66 -11.87 -9.06
C LYS A 208 5.11 -13.02 -8.15
N TYR A 209 5.68 -12.71 -6.98
CA TYR A 209 6.15 -13.70 -6.03
C TYR A 209 5.01 -14.56 -5.47
N SER A 210 3.81 -13.98 -5.34
CA SER A 210 2.61 -14.70 -4.89
C SER A 210 2.22 -15.89 -5.79
N HIS A 211 2.72 -15.94 -7.03
CA HIS A 211 2.50 -17.04 -8.00
C HIS A 211 3.62 -18.08 -8.05
N MET A 212 4.77 -17.81 -7.46
CA MET A 212 5.91 -18.73 -7.53
C MET A 212 5.66 -19.91 -6.57
N GLY A 213 5.54 -21.12 -7.11
CA GLY A 213 5.42 -22.36 -6.33
C GLY A 213 6.73 -22.76 -5.68
#